data_AF-A0A535YG56-F1
#
_entry.id   AF-A0A535YG56-F1
#
_cell.length_a   1.000
_cell.length_b   1.000
_cell.length_c   1.000
_cell.angle_alpha   90.00
_cell.angle_beta   90.00
_cell.angle_gamma   90.00
#
_symmetry.space_group_name_H-M   'P 1'
#
loop_
_entity.id
_entity.type
_entity.pdbx_description
1 polymer ?
#
loop_
_entity_poly.entity_id
_entity_poly.type
_entity_poly.pdbx_seq_one_letter_code
_entity_poly.pdbx_strand_id
1 'polypeptide(L)'
;MAAVSARRLLRLQRHGPQRGRRHAGARPHPCRWPGGLSLRARKAPGTRPVGDGRGRRPLHRHAVQLLPAALHVEAERPGVDAVHDLRRDRQRRGGPAGGQPHRPPPVLCRDQPEQDGGGCDRRGGGGGGGHADRGVRGPGDLSGARPRARRSRRRQRRDRGPGRVADEATRRREGLIPSHPRTRWRARSPRLDPVPAHPRVLLRDRLPPALVTRPINIAVLGATGSIGRQTLDVIDRNPARFKLFGLTEGVRSTNREAPYFVHGQAGEPEFDTKVEAMVTDPRCDLVVVAIPGARALSPTMSALRAGKEVALATKEVLVMAGALVMKLAGEKGIRPVDSEHSAIWQCLWGEERANVRRLIVTASGGPFWARPELDLDQVTVEQALNHPRWSMGPKVTVDSATLMNKGLEIIEAHHLFGLPLDAISVCIHPQSVVHSLVEFVDGSLKAQLGRPDMRLPIAVALAYPDRLPGAVPPTSISELSGLEFHDLDETRFPSVRLAREAAAKGGGHPAVLNAANEEAVNAFLAGEIPFSGIVSAVERALGAFPGCGGTLEEILQADSWARSYVRQQDGIRPVG
;
A
#
# COMPACT_ATOMS: atom_id res chain seq x y z
N MET A 1 -2.33 -46.32 13.05
CA MET A 1 -2.33 -47.66 13.66
C MET A 1 -3.72 -48.24 13.48
N ALA A 2 -3.97 -49.52 13.22
CA ALA A 2 -3.13 -50.62 12.72
C ALA A 2 -4.05 -51.60 11.93
N ALA A 3 -3.51 -52.52 11.12
CA ALA A 3 -4.30 -53.27 10.14
C ALA A 3 -4.30 -54.80 10.36
N VAL A 4 -5.49 -55.43 10.21
CA VAL A 4 -5.74 -56.87 10.06
C VAL A 4 -7.06 -57.03 9.29
N SER A 5 -7.36 -58.06 8.49
CA SER A 5 -6.61 -58.80 7.46
C SER A 5 -7.61 -59.74 6.75
N ALA A 6 -7.53 -59.83 5.42
CA ALA A 6 -8.52 -60.42 4.51
C ALA A 6 -8.97 -61.89 4.76
N ARG A 7 -10.21 -62.22 4.32
CA ARG A 7 -10.60 -63.56 3.80
C ARG A 7 -11.90 -63.53 2.98
N ARG A 8 -12.05 -64.50 2.06
CA ARG A 8 -13.07 -64.68 0.99
C ARG A 8 -12.95 -63.69 -0.19
N LEU A 9 -13.02 -64.09 -1.48
CA LEU A 9 -12.85 -65.37 -2.21
C LEU A 9 -12.41 -64.99 -3.66
N LEU A 10 -11.31 -65.51 -4.24
CA LEU A 10 -11.26 -66.56 -5.30
C LEU A 10 -12.07 -66.26 -6.59
N ARG A 11 -11.60 -66.30 -7.86
CA ARG A 11 -10.41 -66.84 -8.60
C ARG A 11 -10.06 -65.89 -9.80
N LEU A 12 -8.80 -65.64 -10.23
CA LEU A 12 -7.90 -66.42 -11.12
C LEU A 12 -8.53 -66.80 -12.50
N GLN A 13 -7.92 -66.65 -13.69
CA GLN A 13 -6.49 -66.44 -14.06
C GLN A 13 -6.24 -65.89 -15.51
N ARG A 14 -5.19 -65.04 -15.64
CA ARG A 14 -4.06 -64.98 -16.62
C ARG A 14 -4.15 -65.06 -18.18
N HIS A 15 -3.46 -64.07 -18.80
CA HIS A 15 -2.62 -64.05 -20.04
C HIS A 15 -3.21 -64.23 -21.47
N GLY A 16 -2.67 -63.47 -22.44
CA GLY A 16 -2.75 -63.69 -23.91
C GLY A 16 -1.44 -64.28 -24.48
N PRO A 17 -0.97 -63.99 -25.73
CA PRO A 17 -1.40 -63.03 -26.76
C PRO A 17 -1.49 -63.64 -28.21
N GLN A 18 -1.19 -62.86 -29.28
CA GLN A 18 -1.07 -63.21 -30.73
C GLN A 18 -2.37 -63.17 -31.60
N ARG A 19 -2.36 -63.06 -32.95
CA ARG A 19 -1.62 -62.23 -33.97
C ARG A 19 -2.17 -62.56 -35.40
N GLY A 20 -2.48 -61.57 -36.27
CA GLY A 20 -2.81 -61.78 -37.72
C GLY A 20 -3.91 -60.82 -38.23
N ARG A 21 -3.70 -59.97 -39.27
CA ARG A 21 -3.67 -60.20 -40.74
C ARG A 21 -5.04 -60.68 -41.28
N ARG A 22 -5.69 -60.08 -42.29
CA ARG A 22 -5.48 -58.99 -43.30
C ARG A 22 -6.77 -58.12 -43.36
N HIS A 23 -7.00 -57.02 -44.09
CA HIS A 23 -6.34 -56.06 -45.03
C HIS A 23 -7.21 -54.75 -44.97
N ALA A 24 -7.10 -53.62 -45.70
CA ALA A 24 -6.21 -52.93 -46.67
C ALA A 24 -6.65 -51.43 -46.68
N GLY A 25 -5.99 -50.43 -47.28
CA GLY A 25 -4.69 -50.39 -47.97
C GLY A 25 -4.37 -49.12 -48.81
N ALA A 26 -5.28 -48.15 -48.97
CA ALA A 26 -5.14 -47.02 -49.91
C ALA A 26 -4.07 -45.96 -49.54
N ARG A 27 -3.33 -45.48 -50.57
CA ARG A 27 -2.45 -44.28 -50.63
C ARG A 27 -2.41 -43.78 -52.08
N PRO A 28 -2.26 -42.46 -52.33
CA PRO A 28 -0.92 -41.90 -52.60
C PRO A 28 -0.71 -40.47 -52.03
N HIS A 29 0.36 -40.25 -51.26
CA HIS A 29 1.57 -39.45 -51.62
C HIS A 29 1.56 -37.95 -51.19
N PRO A 30 2.65 -37.44 -50.58
CA PRO A 30 2.84 -36.02 -50.26
C PRO A 30 3.68 -35.27 -51.32
N CYS A 31 3.44 -33.97 -51.48
CA CYS A 31 4.27 -33.07 -52.30
C CYS A 31 5.58 -32.64 -51.60
N ARG A 32 6.49 -32.03 -52.37
CA ARG A 32 7.91 -31.82 -52.02
C ARG A 32 8.38 -30.37 -52.22
N TRP A 33 9.15 -29.86 -51.23
CA TRP A 33 10.34 -28.98 -51.41
C TRP A 33 10.08 -27.54 -51.96
N PRO A 34 11.08 -26.62 -51.98
CA PRO A 34 12.49 -26.74 -51.56
C PRO A 34 13.00 -25.67 -50.54
N GLY A 35 14.20 -25.91 -49.98
CA GLY A 35 15.07 -24.86 -49.43
C GLY A 35 15.27 -24.86 -47.89
N GLY A 36 16.49 -24.91 -47.33
CA GLY A 36 17.77 -25.28 -47.94
C GLY A 36 19.01 -24.56 -47.40
N LEU A 37 19.43 -24.81 -46.15
CA LEU A 37 20.79 -24.51 -45.68
C LEU A 37 21.15 -25.42 -44.49
N SER A 38 22.40 -25.87 -44.40
CA SER A 38 22.86 -26.79 -43.35
C SER A 38 24.23 -26.40 -42.81
N LEU A 39 24.40 -26.42 -41.49
CA LEU A 39 25.72 -26.44 -40.85
C LEU A 39 25.81 -27.58 -39.83
N ARG A 40 27.03 -28.10 -39.67
CA ARG A 40 27.28 -29.45 -39.13
C ARG A 40 27.47 -29.44 -37.62
N ALA A 41 26.90 -30.42 -36.94
CA ALA A 41 27.39 -30.84 -35.63
C ALA A 41 28.82 -31.42 -35.74
N ARG A 42 29.67 -31.18 -34.74
CA ARG A 42 30.95 -31.89 -34.56
C ARG A 42 30.94 -32.64 -33.22
N LYS A 43 31.46 -33.87 -33.23
CA LYS A 43 31.75 -34.64 -32.01
C LYS A 43 33.05 -34.17 -31.36
N ALA A 44 33.18 -34.41 -30.06
CA ALA A 44 34.41 -34.20 -29.30
C ALA A 44 35.30 -35.46 -29.26
N PRO A 45 36.62 -35.32 -29.10
CA PRO A 45 37.46 -36.15 -28.23
C PRO A 45 37.55 -35.52 -26.82
N GLY A 46 38.03 -36.17 -25.76
CA GLY A 46 38.54 -37.53 -25.56
C GLY A 46 39.08 -37.64 -24.13
N THR A 47 38.90 -38.77 -23.46
CA THR A 47 39.21 -38.98 -22.02
C THR A 47 40.74 -38.96 -21.72
N ARG A 48 41.24 -38.65 -20.51
CA ARG A 48 41.18 -39.48 -19.27
C ARG A 48 41.60 -38.72 -17.97
N PRO A 49 41.46 -39.32 -16.76
CA PRO A 49 41.53 -38.61 -15.47
C PRO A 49 42.68 -39.01 -14.51
N VAL A 50 43.02 -38.10 -13.58
CA VAL A 50 43.57 -38.28 -12.20
C VAL A 50 43.20 -36.97 -11.44
N GLY A 51 42.87 -36.90 -10.14
CA GLY A 51 42.72 -37.92 -9.08
C GLY A 51 42.12 -37.29 -7.81
N ASP A 52 41.98 -38.07 -6.74
CA ASP A 52 41.34 -37.64 -5.47
C ASP A 52 42.23 -36.67 -4.64
N GLY A 53 41.64 -35.68 -3.97
CA GLY A 53 42.37 -34.52 -3.43
C GLY A 53 41.59 -33.63 -2.44
N ARG A 54 41.79 -33.87 -1.15
CA ARG A 54 41.06 -33.26 -0.03
C ARG A 54 41.21 -31.73 0.12
N GLY A 55 40.10 -31.00 -0.07
CA GLY A 55 39.68 -29.91 0.83
C GLY A 55 40.33 -28.52 0.73
N ARG A 56 39.70 -27.55 1.43
CA ARG A 56 40.07 -26.12 1.60
C ARG A 56 40.11 -25.26 0.32
N ARG A 57 38.98 -24.59 0.03
CA ARG A 57 38.96 -23.35 -0.77
C ARG A 57 39.38 -22.15 0.11
N PRO A 58 40.30 -21.29 -0.34
CA PRO A 58 40.38 -19.89 0.07
C PRO A 58 39.71 -18.98 -0.98
N LEU A 59 39.17 -17.84 -0.54
CA LEU A 59 38.59 -16.81 -1.42
C LEU A 59 39.63 -15.74 -1.78
N HIS A 60 39.42 -15.11 -2.95
CA HIS A 60 39.97 -13.82 -3.43
C HIS A 60 41.49 -13.55 -3.37
N ARG A 61 42.02 -13.13 -4.54
CA ARG A 61 43.02 -12.06 -4.64
C ARG A 61 42.52 -11.02 -5.65
N HIS A 62 42.88 -9.76 -5.44
CA HIS A 62 42.47 -8.59 -6.25
C HIS A 62 43.69 -7.73 -6.62
N ALA A 63 43.45 -6.65 -7.37
CA ALA A 63 44.39 -5.61 -7.80
C ALA A 63 45.35 -6.02 -8.95
N VAL A 64 45.86 -5.11 -9.81
CA VAL A 64 45.76 -3.63 -9.90
C VAL A 64 45.59 -3.22 -11.39
N GLN A 65 44.86 -2.12 -11.68
CA GLN A 65 44.95 -1.18 -12.83
C GLN A 65 43.57 -0.48 -13.00
N LEU A 66 43.40 0.81 -13.33
CA LEU A 66 44.32 1.91 -13.71
C LEU A 66 44.05 3.19 -12.88
N LEU A 67 45.00 4.13 -12.88
CA LEU A 67 44.80 5.56 -12.61
C LEU A 67 45.16 6.37 -13.86
N PRO A 68 44.57 7.57 -14.04
CA PRO A 68 45.34 8.66 -14.63
C PRO A 68 45.19 9.99 -13.87
N ALA A 69 46.35 10.66 -13.72
CA ALA A 69 46.60 12.11 -13.61
C ALA A 69 45.76 13.02 -12.67
N ALA A 70 46.47 13.94 -12.02
CA ALA A 70 45.87 15.04 -11.25
C ALA A 70 45.42 16.20 -12.14
N LEU A 71 44.45 16.98 -11.65
CA LEU A 71 44.19 18.34 -12.10
C LEU A 71 44.27 19.28 -10.88
N HIS A 72 45.15 20.29 -10.96
CA HIS A 72 45.11 21.43 -10.05
C HIS A 72 43.94 22.33 -10.43
N VAL A 73 43.24 22.86 -9.42
CA VAL A 73 42.40 24.05 -9.55
C VAL A 73 42.72 24.94 -8.35
N GLU A 74 43.11 26.18 -8.61
CA GLU A 74 43.41 27.16 -7.58
C GLU A 74 42.12 27.73 -6.97
N ALA A 75 42.17 28.10 -5.70
CA ALA A 75 41.01 28.58 -4.95
C ALA A 75 41.10 30.09 -4.70
N GLU A 76 40.52 30.90 -5.59
CA GLU A 76 40.36 32.33 -5.34
C GLU A 76 39.42 32.58 -4.15
N ARG A 77 39.78 33.57 -3.33
CA ARG A 77 38.93 34.15 -2.29
C ARG A 77 38.78 35.64 -2.56
N PRO A 78 37.56 36.15 -2.49
CA PRO A 78 37.27 37.24 -1.55
C PRO A 78 36.11 36.85 -0.62
N GLY A 79 35.89 37.49 0.52
CA GLY A 79 36.60 38.60 1.16
C GLY A 79 35.67 39.13 2.27
N VAL A 80 36.17 39.31 3.49
CA VAL A 80 35.31 39.62 4.65
C VAL A 80 35.68 40.98 5.24
N ASP A 81 34.82 41.96 5.01
CA ASP A 81 34.73 43.26 5.67
C ASP A 81 33.34 43.88 5.36
N ALA A 82 32.81 44.88 6.04
CA ALA A 82 32.77 45.18 7.48
C ALA A 82 31.79 46.36 7.70
N VAL A 83 30.83 46.19 8.61
CA VAL A 83 30.16 47.22 9.44
C VAL A 83 30.04 48.66 8.91
N HIS A 84 28.82 49.16 8.66
CA HIS A 84 28.26 50.26 9.48
C HIS A 84 26.74 50.51 9.37
N ASP A 85 26.15 50.91 10.50
CA ASP A 85 24.81 51.52 10.64
C ASP A 85 24.89 53.03 10.36
N LEU A 86 23.86 53.62 9.72
CA LEU A 86 23.29 54.90 10.17
C LEU A 86 21.90 55.22 9.58
N ARG A 87 21.17 56.08 10.31
CA ARG A 87 19.72 56.32 10.23
C ARG A 87 19.37 57.69 9.61
N ARG A 88 18.09 57.85 9.20
CA ARG A 88 17.32 59.12 9.02
C ARG A 88 17.71 59.99 7.80
N ASP A 89 16.86 60.89 7.28
CA ASP A 89 15.48 61.27 7.66
C ASP A 89 14.62 61.72 6.44
N ARG A 90 13.28 61.74 6.61
CA ARG A 90 12.21 62.60 6.00
C ARG A 90 12.42 63.23 4.59
N GLN A 91 11.41 63.25 3.71
CA GLN A 91 10.17 64.05 3.84
C GLN A 91 9.03 63.52 2.94
N ARG A 92 7.81 63.23 3.48
CA ARG A 92 6.59 64.08 3.59
C ARG A 92 5.77 64.34 2.32
N ARG A 93 4.63 63.63 2.19
CA ARG A 93 3.26 64.01 1.71
C ARG A 93 2.52 62.71 1.37
N GLY A 94 1.30 62.41 1.82
CA GLY A 94 0.41 62.97 2.85
C GLY A 94 -0.83 62.06 3.01
N GLY A 95 -1.38 61.92 4.22
CA GLY A 95 -2.64 61.18 4.48
C GLY A 95 -3.80 62.16 4.80
N PRO A 96 -4.84 61.76 5.57
CA PRO A 96 -5.21 60.43 6.11
C PRO A 96 -6.08 59.66 5.09
N ALA A 97 -6.92 58.65 5.35
CA ALA A 97 -7.39 57.90 6.54
C ALA A 97 -7.74 56.44 6.11
N GLY A 98 -8.15 55.48 6.93
CA GLY A 98 -8.29 55.35 8.39
C GLY A 98 -9.08 54.07 8.72
N GLY A 99 -8.84 53.43 9.88
CA GLY A 99 -9.54 52.19 10.29
C GLY A 99 -8.61 51.14 10.91
N GLN A 100 -9.03 50.51 12.01
CA GLN A 100 -8.20 49.66 12.87
C GLN A 100 -8.25 48.14 12.52
N PRO A 101 -7.41 47.26 13.14
CA PRO A 101 -6.96 46.04 12.48
C PRO A 101 -7.86 44.82 12.65
N HIS A 102 -7.88 43.97 11.62
CA HIS A 102 -8.44 42.62 11.71
C HIS A 102 -7.46 41.63 12.35
N ARG A 103 -7.96 40.87 13.33
CA ARG A 103 -7.35 39.61 13.79
C ARG A 103 -7.53 38.52 12.71
N PRO A 104 -6.66 37.48 12.66
CA PRO A 104 -6.91 36.33 11.81
C PRO A 104 -8.15 35.55 12.28
N PRO A 105 -9.00 35.05 11.36
CA PRO A 105 -10.07 34.11 11.70
C PRO A 105 -9.50 32.70 11.97
N PRO A 106 -10.18 31.88 12.80
CA PRO A 106 -9.73 30.52 13.12
C PRO A 106 -10.08 29.50 12.01
N VAL A 107 -9.37 28.38 12.01
CA VAL A 107 -9.76 27.18 11.26
C VAL A 107 -10.97 26.53 11.93
N LEU A 108 -12.06 26.37 11.19
CA LEU A 108 -13.17 25.46 11.53
C LEU A 108 -13.79 24.87 10.27
N CYS A 109 -14.09 23.58 10.30
CA CYS A 109 -14.80 22.87 9.24
C CYS A 109 -16.28 23.24 9.23
N ARG A 110 -16.91 23.18 8.05
CA ARG A 110 -18.35 22.95 7.90
C ARG A 110 -18.62 22.09 6.68
N ASP A 111 -19.11 20.89 6.93
CA ASP A 111 -19.95 20.15 5.99
C ASP A 111 -21.34 20.80 5.96
N GLN A 112 -21.96 20.86 4.78
CA GLN A 112 -23.40 20.59 4.58
C GLN A 112 -23.66 20.39 3.08
N PRO A 113 -24.70 19.62 2.69
CA PRO A 113 -24.93 19.21 1.32
C PRO A 113 -25.73 20.24 0.52
N GLU A 114 -25.53 20.27 -0.79
CA GLU A 114 -26.46 20.91 -1.73
C GLU A 114 -27.32 19.82 -2.41
N GLN A 115 -28.61 20.10 -2.56
CA GLN A 115 -29.61 19.22 -3.18
C GLN A 115 -29.90 19.65 -4.63
N ASP A 116 -30.46 18.73 -5.41
CA ASP A 116 -30.76 18.95 -6.83
C ASP A 116 -31.71 20.12 -7.10
N GLY A 117 -31.37 20.94 -8.10
CA GLY A 117 -32.22 22.01 -8.60
C GLY A 117 -33.25 21.51 -9.60
N GLY A 118 -34.50 21.31 -9.16
CA GLY A 118 -35.60 20.88 -10.03
C GLY A 118 -36.97 21.33 -9.52
N GLY A 119 -37.35 22.57 -9.79
CA GLY A 119 -38.64 23.13 -9.34
C GLY A 119 -39.60 23.45 -10.48
N CYS A 120 -40.91 23.24 -10.25
CA CYS A 120 -41.94 24.19 -10.71
C CYS A 120 -43.31 24.02 -10.01
N ASP A 121 -44.08 25.11 -10.05
CA ASP A 121 -45.54 25.25 -9.92
C ASP A 121 -46.37 24.76 -8.70
N ARG A 122 -46.41 25.62 -7.68
CA ARG A 122 -47.56 26.54 -7.35
C ARG A 122 -49.00 26.01 -7.06
N ARG A 123 -49.56 26.57 -5.97
CA ARG A 123 -50.98 26.66 -5.52
C ARG A 123 -51.58 25.37 -4.90
N GLY A 124 -52.43 25.43 -3.87
CA GLY A 124 -52.83 26.57 -3.02
C GLY A 124 -54.12 26.33 -2.19
N GLY A 125 -54.19 26.90 -0.97
CA GLY A 125 -55.34 26.80 -0.04
C GLY A 125 -55.31 25.57 0.88
N GLY A 126 -56.00 25.56 2.04
CA GLY A 126 -56.71 26.64 2.73
C GLY A 126 -57.62 26.17 3.89
N GLY A 127 -57.68 26.92 5.01
CA GLY A 127 -58.56 26.67 6.16
C GLY A 127 -58.05 25.65 7.20
N GLY A 128 -58.54 25.62 8.45
CA GLY A 128 -59.38 26.62 9.15
C GLY A 128 -60.19 26.08 10.35
N GLY A 129 -59.89 26.55 11.57
CA GLY A 129 -60.67 26.27 12.82
C GLY A 129 -60.39 24.90 13.48
N GLY A 130 -60.72 24.69 14.77
CA GLY A 130 -61.20 25.63 15.81
C GLY A 130 -61.62 24.93 17.12
N HIS A 131 -61.56 25.64 18.26
CA HIS A 131 -61.94 25.24 19.65
C HIS A 131 -61.10 24.10 20.30
N ALA A 132 -60.53 24.24 21.51
CA ALA A 132 -61.00 24.62 22.86
C ALA A 132 -61.60 23.42 23.64
N ASP A 133 -61.25 23.18 24.92
CA ASP A 133 -61.54 24.05 26.06
C ASP A 133 -60.64 23.82 27.33
N ARG A 134 -60.76 24.71 28.34
CA ARG A 134 -60.43 24.66 29.81
C ARG A 134 -59.40 23.64 30.38
N GLY A 135 -58.47 24.03 31.28
CA GLY A 135 -58.07 25.35 31.80
C GLY A 135 -57.60 25.37 33.27
N VAL A 136 -57.10 26.55 33.74
CA VAL A 136 -56.97 27.02 35.17
C VAL A 136 -55.88 26.35 36.05
N ARG A 137 -55.07 27.04 36.90
CA ARG A 137 -54.55 28.44 37.06
C ARG A 137 -53.29 28.39 37.98
N GLY A 138 -52.44 29.43 37.97
CA GLY A 138 -51.39 29.68 39.00
C GLY A 138 -51.94 30.45 40.24
N PRO A 139 -51.19 31.35 40.92
CA PRO A 139 -49.85 31.89 40.59
C PRO A 139 -48.89 32.20 41.79
N GLY A 140 -47.71 32.77 41.49
CA GLY A 140 -46.99 33.75 42.36
C GLY A 140 -46.03 33.21 43.46
N ASP A 141 -45.07 33.99 43.97
CA ASP A 141 -44.49 35.27 43.48
C ASP A 141 -43.08 35.54 44.09
N LEU A 142 -42.36 36.58 43.65
CA LEU A 142 -40.93 36.85 43.95
C LEU A 142 -40.66 38.02 44.92
N SER A 143 -39.88 37.78 45.99
CA SER A 143 -39.11 38.78 46.76
C SER A 143 -38.06 38.09 47.67
N GLY A 144 -37.01 38.72 48.23
CA GLY A 144 -36.49 40.08 48.04
C GLY A 144 -35.38 40.48 49.05
N ALA A 145 -34.10 40.46 48.61
CA ALA A 145 -32.93 41.22 49.12
C ALA A 145 -32.27 40.98 50.53
N ARG A 146 -30.98 40.56 50.49
CA ARG A 146 -29.79 41.12 51.23
C ARG A 146 -29.71 41.01 52.79
N PRO A 147 -28.55 41.31 53.46
CA PRO A 147 -27.15 40.99 53.14
C PRO A 147 -26.27 40.44 54.33
N ARG A 148 -25.12 39.85 53.98
CA ARG A 148 -23.84 39.65 54.75
C ARG A 148 -23.79 39.73 56.31
N ALA A 149 -23.46 38.56 56.89
CA ALA A 149 -22.31 38.27 57.79
C ALA A 149 -22.34 38.57 59.32
N ARG A 150 -21.99 37.53 60.10
CA ARG A 150 -21.06 37.62 61.26
C ARG A 150 -20.38 36.26 61.58
N ARG A 151 -19.31 36.28 62.39
CA ARG A 151 -18.45 35.13 62.77
C ARG A 151 -18.51 34.83 64.27
N SER A 152 -18.41 33.57 64.68
CA SER A 152 -17.55 33.05 65.79
C SER A 152 -17.82 31.54 65.99
N ARG A 153 -16.85 30.60 66.03
CA ARG A 153 -15.57 30.41 66.76
C ARG A 153 -15.71 29.69 68.12
N ARG A 154 -15.21 28.45 68.21
CA ARG A 154 -14.41 27.77 69.29
C ARG A 154 -14.51 26.24 69.06
N ARG A 155 -13.53 25.36 69.30
CA ARG A 155 -12.06 25.37 69.58
C ARG A 155 -11.53 23.99 69.06
N GLN A 156 -10.40 23.88 68.33
CA GLN A 156 -8.99 23.82 68.81
C GLN A 156 -8.76 22.65 69.79
N ARG A 157 -7.85 21.68 69.59
CA ARG A 157 -6.36 21.69 69.37
C ARG A 157 -5.89 20.33 68.75
N ARG A 158 -4.63 19.94 68.43
CA ARG A 158 -3.26 20.43 68.01
C ARG A 158 -2.38 19.13 67.93
N ASP A 159 -1.19 18.93 67.32
CA ASP A 159 -0.26 19.61 66.39
C ASP A 159 0.78 18.55 65.90
N ARG A 160 1.30 18.62 64.64
CA ARG A 160 2.56 17.96 64.15
C ARG A 160 2.56 16.41 64.04
N GLY A 161 3.46 15.74 63.29
CA GLY A 161 4.48 16.18 62.32
C GLY A 161 5.68 15.19 62.26
N PRO A 162 6.21 14.79 61.09
CA PRO A 162 7.16 13.67 60.97
C PRO A 162 8.62 14.04 61.34
N GLY A 163 9.32 13.10 61.99
CA GLY A 163 10.73 13.20 62.43
C GLY A 163 11.52 11.89 62.24
N ARG A 164 12.84 11.91 62.48
CA ARG A 164 13.79 10.83 62.10
C ARG A 164 14.29 9.96 63.26
N VAL A 165 14.51 8.67 62.94
CA VAL A 165 15.67 7.79 63.26
C VAL A 165 16.38 7.91 64.61
N ALA A 166 16.40 6.80 65.37
CA ALA A 166 17.60 6.20 65.99
C ALA A 166 17.31 4.75 66.45
N ASP A 167 18.28 3.83 66.26
CA ASP A 167 18.79 2.73 67.12
C ASP A 167 17.84 1.88 68.03
N GLU A 168 18.12 0.61 68.39
CA GLU A 168 19.37 -0.14 68.38
C GLU A 168 19.22 -1.66 68.05
N ALA A 169 20.08 -2.11 67.14
CA ALA A 169 20.79 -3.39 66.97
C ALA A 169 20.36 -4.72 67.64
N THR A 170 20.33 -5.78 66.82
CA THR A 170 20.87 -7.11 67.19
C THR A 170 21.63 -7.78 66.02
N ARG A 171 22.75 -8.44 66.34
CA ARG A 171 23.81 -8.94 65.42
C ARG A 171 23.31 -10.14 64.58
N ARG A 172 23.82 -10.51 63.40
CA ARG A 172 25.18 -10.50 62.77
C ARG A 172 25.04 -10.22 61.24
N ARG A 173 25.88 -9.44 60.52
CA ARG A 173 27.30 -9.67 60.09
C ARG A 173 27.46 -10.93 59.21
N GLU A 174 28.08 -10.93 58.01
CA GLU A 174 28.90 -9.94 57.25
C GLU A 174 28.74 -10.17 55.72
N GLY A 175 29.09 -9.25 54.81
CA GLY A 175 29.61 -7.88 54.98
C GLY A 175 29.92 -7.16 53.64
N LEU A 176 30.14 -5.84 53.69
CA LEU A 176 30.65 -5.01 52.59
C LEU A 176 31.75 -4.07 53.14
N ILE A 177 32.78 -3.80 52.33
CA ILE A 177 33.90 -2.91 52.68
C ILE A 177 33.55 -1.46 52.23
N PRO A 178 33.84 -0.42 53.03
CA PRO A 178 33.23 0.91 52.86
C PRO A 178 33.94 1.82 51.83
N SER A 179 33.29 2.93 51.50
CA SER A 179 33.69 3.87 50.45
C SER A 179 34.15 5.25 50.98
N HIS A 180 35.33 5.69 50.56
CA HIS A 180 35.87 7.07 50.66
C HIS A 180 37.17 7.16 49.82
N PRO A 181 37.66 8.35 49.43
CA PRO A 181 36.98 9.60 49.07
C PRO A 181 37.18 9.95 47.57
N ARG A 182 36.59 11.06 47.09
CA ARG A 182 36.92 11.61 45.76
C ARG A 182 38.19 12.47 45.80
N THR A 183 39.10 12.32 44.84
CA THR A 183 39.35 13.35 43.78
C THR A 183 40.52 12.99 42.83
N ARG A 184 40.50 13.60 41.63
CA ARG A 184 41.62 13.78 40.67
C ARG A 184 42.39 12.52 40.22
N TRP A 185 41.78 11.75 39.32
CA TRP A 185 42.52 11.16 38.19
C TRP A 185 42.01 11.75 36.88
N ARG A 186 42.92 12.03 35.93
CA ARG A 186 42.55 12.49 34.59
C ARG A 186 42.03 11.28 33.79
N ALA A 187 40.80 11.37 33.29
CA ALA A 187 40.34 10.44 32.27
C ALA A 187 41.17 10.65 31.00
N ARG A 188 42.13 9.75 30.72
CA ARG A 188 42.55 9.51 29.35
C ARG A 188 41.37 8.87 28.64
N SER A 189 40.98 9.36 27.47
CA SER A 189 40.00 8.65 26.64
C SER A 189 40.50 7.23 26.40
N PRO A 190 39.65 6.19 26.52
CA PRO A 190 40.01 4.89 26.00
C PRO A 190 40.29 5.06 24.50
N ARG A 191 41.49 4.65 24.07
CA ARG A 191 41.70 4.40 22.64
C ARG A 191 40.84 3.18 22.31
N LEU A 192 39.70 3.43 21.69
CA LEU A 192 38.99 2.38 20.97
C LEU A 192 39.92 1.98 19.83
N ASP A 193 40.44 0.75 19.87
CA ASP A 193 41.11 0.19 18.70
C ASP A 193 40.12 0.20 17.52
N PRO A 194 40.56 0.60 16.32
CA PRO A 194 39.66 0.71 15.17
C PRO A 194 39.09 -0.68 14.85
N VAL A 195 37.78 -0.83 15.06
CA VAL A 195 37.04 -2.03 14.65
C VAL A 195 37.33 -2.30 13.18
N PRO A 196 37.77 -3.52 12.79
CA PRO A 196 38.08 -3.83 11.41
C PRO A 196 36.91 -3.47 10.49
N ALA A 197 37.14 -2.54 9.57
CA ALA A 197 36.08 -1.93 8.78
C ALA A 197 35.40 -2.99 7.89
N HIS A 198 34.17 -3.37 8.23
CA HIS A 198 33.34 -4.22 7.40
C HIS A 198 33.09 -3.48 6.06
N PRO A 199 33.52 -4.02 4.90
CA PRO A 199 33.66 -3.25 3.65
C PRO A 199 32.33 -2.95 2.92
N ARG A 200 31.23 -2.84 3.67
CA ARG A 200 29.89 -2.46 3.19
C ARG A 200 29.15 -1.45 4.08
N VAL A 201 29.72 -1.01 5.20
CA VAL A 201 29.17 0.13 5.99
C VAL A 201 29.98 1.39 5.72
N LEU A 202 30.13 1.73 4.43
CA LEU A 202 30.28 3.13 4.05
C LEU A 202 28.91 3.77 4.24
N LEU A 203 28.81 4.69 5.20
CA LEU A 203 27.91 5.84 5.05
C LEU A 203 28.19 6.40 3.65
N ARG A 204 27.26 6.21 2.71
CA ARG A 204 27.47 6.40 1.27
C ARG A 204 28.19 7.72 1.02
N ASP A 205 29.50 7.64 0.77
CA ASP A 205 30.32 8.82 0.51
C ASP A 205 29.68 9.62 -0.60
N ARG A 206 29.69 10.95 -0.46
CA ARG A 206 28.91 11.86 -1.31
C ARG A 206 29.49 11.98 -2.72
N LEU A 207 29.39 10.89 -3.49
CA LEU A 207 28.83 10.99 -4.83
C LEU A 207 27.60 11.91 -4.72
N PRO A 208 27.55 13.05 -5.43
CA PRO A 208 26.33 13.85 -5.46
C PRO A 208 25.17 12.98 -5.94
N PRO A 209 23.92 13.20 -5.46
CA PRO A 209 22.77 12.50 -5.99
C PRO A 209 22.80 12.63 -7.52
N ALA A 210 22.80 11.49 -8.22
CA ALA A 210 23.25 11.39 -9.61
C ALA A 210 22.62 12.51 -10.43
N LEU A 211 23.45 13.45 -10.90
CA LEU A 211 23.01 14.79 -11.30
C LEU A 211 21.79 14.68 -12.21
N VAL A 212 20.65 15.15 -11.69
CA VAL A 212 19.35 15.06 -12.38
C VAL A 212 19.37 16.09 -13.51
N THR A 213 19.99 15.71 -14.63
CA THR A 213 20.29 16.58 -15.79
C THR A 213 19.03 17.14 -16.44
N ARG A 214 17.89 16.48 -16.22
CA ARG A 214 16.54 16.96 -16.50
C ARG A 214 15.56 16.34 -15.49
N PRO A 215 14.41 16.98 -15.21
CA PRO A 215 13.32 16.34 -14.49
C PRO A 215 12.85 15.05 -15.17
N ILE A 216 12.34 14.12 -14.37
CA ILE A 216 11.66 12.90 -14.79
C ILE A 216 10.26 13.27 -15.29
N ASN A 217 9.94 12.88 -16.52
CA ASN A 217 8.66 13.10 -17.17
C ASN A 217 7.67 12.00 -16.77
N ILE A 218 6.65 12.38 -16.01
CA ILE A 218 5.68 11.44 -15.41
C ILE A 218 4.33 11.51 -16.15
N ALA A 219 3.80 10.35 -16.54
CA ALA A 219 2.42 10.21 -16.99
C ALA A 219 1.55 9.71 -15.82
N VAL A 220 0.40 10.34 -15.55
CA VAL A 220 -0.50 9.98 -14.43
C VAL A 220 -1.84 9.49 -14.95
N LEU A 221 -2.05 8.17 -14.93
CA LEU A 221 -3.34 7.56 -15.27
C LEU A 221 -4.28 7.70 -14.07
N GLY A 222 -5.40 8.41 -14.23
CA GLY A 222 -6.40 8.62 -13.17
C GLY A 222 -6.09 9.81 -12.27
N ALA A 223 -5.59 10.91 -12.86
CA ALA A 223 -5.12 12.11 -12.15
C ALA A 223 -6.16 12.74 -11.21
N THR A 224 -7.45 12.51 -11.47
CA THR A 224 -8.58 13.06 -10.70
C THR A 224 -8.95 12.21 -9.48
N GLY A 225 -8.44 10.97 -9.38
CA GLY A 225 -8.66 10.05 -8.26
C GLY A 225 -7.88 10.42 -6.99
N SER A 226 -8.10 9.69 -5.89
CA SER A 226 -7.42 10.00 -4.60
C SER A 226 -5.89 9.91 -4.71
N ILE A 227 -5.37 8.85 -5.34
CA ILE A 227 -3.94 8.66 -5.59
C ILE A 227 -3.44 9.63 -6.68
N GLY A 228 -4.21 9.86 -7.74
CA GLY A 228 -3.87 10.81 -8.80
C GLY A 228 -3.63 12.23 -8.27
N ARG A 229 -4.56 12.78 -7.48
CA ARG A 229 -4.43 14.12 -6.91
C ARG A 229 -3.25 14.23 -5.94
N GLN A 230 -2.98 13.18 -5.16
CA GLN A 230 -1.81 13.12 -4.27
C GLN A 230 -0.49 12.95 -5.05
N THR A 231 -0.52 12.32 -6.23
CA THR A 231 0.62 12.24 -7.15
C THR A 231 0.94 13.60 -7.73
N LEU A 232 -0.08 14.35 -8.18
CA LEU A 232 0.08 15.73 -8.65
C LEU A 232 0.68 16.63 -7.54
N ASP A 233 0.17 16.55 -6.32
CA ASP A 233 0.70 17.30 -5.16
C ASP A 233 2.18 16.97 -4.85
N VAL A 234 2.61 15.70 -4.98
CA VAL A 234 4.03 15.34 -4.83
C VAL A 234 4.88 15.87 -5.99
N ILE A 235 4.36 15.89 -7.22
CA ILE A 235 5.03 16.47 -8.40
C ILE A 235 5.19 17.99 -8.23
N ASP A 236 4.12 18.71 -7.89
CA ASP A 236 4.08 20.16 -7.71
C ASP A 236 5.08 20.65 -6.65
N ARG A 237 5.28 19.87 -5.59
CA ARG A 237 6.24 20.17 -4.51
C ARG A 237 7.70 19.92 -4.91
N ASN A 238 7.95 19.24 -6.03
CA ASN A 238 9.28 18.79 -6.45
C ASN A 238 9.59 19.08 -7.94
N PRO A 239 9.34 20.29 -8.47
CA PRO A 239 9.44 20.58 -9.91
C PRO A 239 10.87 20.49 -10.48
N ALA A 240 11.88 20.53 -9.61
CA ALA A 240 13.28 20.30 -9.98
C ALA A 240 13.60 18.80 -10.20
N ARG A 241 12.75 17.87 -9.73
CA ARG A 241 12.90 16.42 -9.96
C ARG A 241 11.88 15.85 -10.92
N PHE A 242 10.65 16.38 -10.93
CA PHE A 242 9.53 15.81 -11.67
C PHE A 242 8.87 16.85 -12.57
N LYS A 243 8.39 16.40 -13.73
CA LYS A 243 7.53 17.17 -14.62
C LYS A 243 6.31 16.35 -14.99
N LEU A 244 5.13 16.95 -14.89
CA LEU A 244 3.91 16.37 -15.45
C LEU A 244 4.01 16.35 -16.98
N PHE A 245 4.14 15.15 -17.55
CA PHE A 245 4.30 14.94 -18.98
C PHE A 245 2.97 14.53 -19.63
N GLY A 246 2.14 13.80 -18.89
CA GLY A 246 0.81 13.44 -19.33
C GLY A 246 -0.12 13.11 -18.18
N LEU A 247 -1.43 13.20 -18.42
CA LEU A 247 -2.45 12.89 -17.43
C LEU A 247 -3.73 12.36 -18.10
N THR A 248 -4.46 11.50 -17.39
CA THR A 248 -5.81 11.07 -17.81
C THR A 248 -6.87 11.50 -16.81
N GLU A 249 -8.02 11.95 -17.32
CA GLU A 249 -9.16 12.42 -16.54
C GLU A 249 -10.46 11.75 -17.00
N GLY A 250 -11.32 11.44 -16.04
CA GLY A 250 -12.74 11.20 -16.29
C GLY A 250 -13.55 12.49 -16.16
N VAL A 251 -14.82 12.37 -15.74
CA VAL A 251 -15.84 13.44 -15.65
C VAL A 251 -15.45 14.69 -14.83
N ARG A 252 -14.33 14.68 -14.07
CA ARG A 252 -13.87 15.81 -13.26
C ARG A 252 -12.55 16.34 -13.84
N SER A 253 -12.38 17.66 -13.91
CA SER A 253 -11.11 18.28 -14.29
C SER A 253 -10.17 18.46 -13.08
N THR A 254 -8.85 18.34 -13.27
CA THR A 254 -7.83 18.86 -12.32
C THR A 254 -7.37 20.27 -12.65
N ASN A 255 -7.81 20.85 -13.77
CA ASN A 255 -7.38 22.14 -14.33
C ASN A 255 -5.84 22.22 -14.48
N ARG A 256 -5.21 21.14 -14.96
CA ARG A 256 -3.76 21.06 -15.21
C ARG A 256 -3.45 20.92 -16.70
N GLU A 257 -2.39 21.60 -17.12
CA GLU A 257 -1.83 21.46 -18.46
C GLU A 257 -0.70 20.43 -18.46
N ALA A 258 -0.66 19.58 -19.49
CA ALA A 258 0.42 18.66 -19.76
C ALA A 258 0.54 18.39 -21.28
N PRO A 259 1.72 18.05 -21.80
CA PRO A 259 1.91 17.67 -23.21
C PRO A 259 0.94 16.59 -23.72
N TYR A 260 0.50 15.68 -22.86
CA TYR A 260 -0.63 14.78 -23.10
C TYR A 260 -1.76 15.02 -22.09
N PHE A 261 -2.92 15.43 -22.59
CA PHE A 261 -4.14 15.57 -21.79
C PHE A 261 -5.21 14.64 -22.39
N VAL A 262 -5.63 13.60 -21.66
CA VAL A 262 -6.54 12.58 -22.17
C VAL A 262 -7.80 12.49 -21.30
N HIS A 263 -8.89 13.07 -21.79
CA HIS A 263 -10.21 12.99 -21.16
C HIS A 263 -11.04 11.84 -21.76
N GLY A 264 -11.72 11.06 -20.92
CA GLY A 264 -12.61 9.95 -21.30
C GLY A 264 -12.63 8.84 -20.25
N GLN A 265 -12.98 7.63 -20.66
CA GLN A 265 -12.92 6.42 -19.83
C GLN A 265 -12.09 5.32 -20.49
N ALA A 266 -11.34 4.57 -19.70
CA ALA A 266 -10.63 3.38 -20.18
C ALA A 266 -11.62 2.36 -20.77
N GLY A 267 -11.30 1.78 -21.92
CA GLY A 267 -12.21 0.97 -22.73
C GLY A 267 -12.96 1.74 -23.83
N GLU A 268 -12.88 3.08 -23.85
CA GLU A 268 -13.29 3.87 -25.02
C GLU A 268 -12.15 3.86 -26.05
N PRO A 269 -12.35 3.45 -27.32
CA PRO A 269 -11.26 3.25 -28.28
C PRO A 269 -10.38 4.50 -28.51
N GLU A 270 -10.97 5.69 -28.52
CA GLU A 270 -10.22 6.95 -28.61
C GLU A 270 -9.40 7.26 -27.35
N PHE A 271 -9.93 6.98 -26.17
CA PHE A 271 -9.21 7.17 -24.91
C PHE A 271 -8.03 6.21 -24.84
N ASP A 272 -8.26 4.91 -25.05
CA ASP A 272 -7.23 3.88 -24.95
C ASP A 272 -6.10 4.13 -25.97
N THR A 273 -6.42 4.55 -27.20
CA THR A 273 -5.42 4.93 -28.21
C THR A 273 -4.57 6.14 -27.77
N LYS A 274 -5.20 7.17 -27.19
CA LYS A 274 -4.50 8.37 -26.69
C LYS A 274 -3.65 8.07 -25.45
N VAL A 275 -4.11 7.17 -24.58
CA VAL A 275 -3.34 6.69 -23.42
C VAL A 275 -2.15 5.84 -23.87
N GLU A 276 -2.33 4.92 -24.83
CA GLU A 276 -1.22 4.12 -25.35
C GLU A 276 -0.14 5.00 -25.99
N ALA A 277 -0.53 5.99 -26.81
CA ALA A 277 0.40 6.97 -27.36
C ALA A 277 1.17 7.75 -26.26
N MET A 278 0.50 8.13 -25.18
CA MET A 278 1.10 8.84 -24.04
C MET A 278 2.11 7.98 -23.26
N VAL A 279 1.76 6.73 -22.92
CA VAL A 279 2.63 5.86 -22.10
C VAL A 279 3.76 5.23 -22.90
N THR A 280 3.66 5.17 -24.22
CA THR A 280 4.72 4.65 -25.10
C THR A 280 5.70 5.74 -25.59
N ASP A 281 5.31 7.02 -25.58
CA ASP A 281 6.15 8.15 -26.04
C ASP A 281 7.57 8.10 -25.46
N PRO A 282 8.65 8.15 -26.26
CA PRO A 282 10.04 8.06 -25.78
C PRO A 282 10.44 9.08 -24.71
N ARG A 283 9.73 10.21 -24.60
CA ARG A 283 9.97 11.28 -23.62
C ARG A 283 9.35 10.99 -22.26
N CYS A 284 8.36 10.11 -22.16
CA CYS A 284 7.84 9.63 -20.88
C CYS A 284 8.85 8.68 -20.22
N ASP A 285 9.15 8.89 -18.93
CA ASP A 285 10.11 8.06 -18.17
C ASP A 285 9.38 7.07 -17.26
N LEU A 286 8.39 7.56 -16.52
CA LEU A 286 7.68 6.86 -15.45
C LEU A 286 6.17 7.02 -15.63
N VAL A 287 5.44 5.91 -15.55
CA VAL A 287 3.96 5.88 -15.60
C VAL A 287 3.41 5.55 -14.22
N VAL A 288 2.59 6.45 -13.68
CA VAL A 288 1.82 6.22 -12.44
C VAL A 288 0.44 5.70 -12.83
N VAL A 289 0.15 4.46 -12.42
CA VAL A 289 -1.11 3.76 -12.72
C VAL A 289 -2.02 3.85 -11.51
N ALA A 290 -3.03 4.73 -11.59
CA ALA A 290 -4.01 5.00 -10.54
C ALA A 290 -5.47 5.06 -11.06
N ILE A 291 -5.73 4.54 -12.26
CA ILE A 291 -7.10 4.19 -12.73
C ILE A 291 -7.53 2.85 -12.11
N PRO A 292 -8.77 2.70 -11.63
CA PRO A 292 -9.21 1.51 -10.89
C PRO A 292 -9.47 0.28 -11.77
N GLY A 293 -9.33 -0.91 -11.16
CA GLY A 293 -9.83 -2.17 -11.70
C GLY A 293 -9.11 -2.70 -12.95
N ALA A 294 -9.72 -3.73 -13.56
CA ALA A 294 -9.19 -4.46 -14.72
C ALA A 294 -8.69 -3.58 -15.88
N ARG A 295 -9.33 -2.42 -16.10
CA ARG A 295 -9.04 -1.52 -17.23
C ARG A 295 -7.62 -0.93 -17.18
N ALA A 296 -6.97 -0.93 -16.02
CA ALA A 296 -5.58 -0.53 -15.85
C ALA A 296 -4.57 -1.47 -16.51
N LEU A 297 -4.95 -2.72 -16.81
CA LEU A 297 -4.03 -3.76 -17.28
C LEU A 297 -3.43 -3.43 -18.66
N SER A 298 -4.25 -3.06 -19.65
CA SER A 298 -3.79 -2.78 -21.02
C SER A 298 -2.71 -1.66 -21.08
N PRO A 299 -2.95 -0.43 -20.56
CA PRO A 299 -1.94 0.62 -20.60
C PRO A 299 -0.71 0.31 -19.74
N THR A 300 -0.85 -0.47 -18.65
CA THR A 300 0.30 -0.95 -17.88
C THR A 300 1.18 -1.88 -18.72
N MET A 301 0.57 -2.83 -19.43
CA MET A 301 1.31 -3.77 -20.29
C MET A 301 2.02 -3.04 -21.44
N SER A 302 1.42 -2.00 -22.03
CA SER A 302 2.06 -1.21 -23.09
C SER A 302 3.15 -0.26 -22.57
N ALA A 303 3.01 0.32 -21.37
CA ALA A 303 4.10 1.03 -20.70
C ALA A 303 5.33 0.12 -20.48
N LEU A 304 5.11 -1.11 -19.97
CA LEU A 304 6.19 -2.08 -19.74
C LEU A 304 6.84 -2.55 -21.05
N ARG A 305 6.06 -2.79 -22.12
CA ARG A 305 6.59 -3.09 -23.47
C ARG A 305 7.45 -1.96 -24.04
N ALA A 306 7.08 -0.70 -23.78
CA ALA A 306 7.87 0.48 -24.13
C ALA A 306 9.06 0.72 -23.16
N GLY A 307 9.34 -0.21 -22.26
CA GLY A 307 10.48 -0.17 -21.34
C GLY A 307 10.38 0.92 -20.26
N LYS A 308 9.19 1.47 -20.01
CA LYS A 308 8.98 2.51 -18.98
C LYS A 308 9.18 1.95 -17.58
N GLU A 309 9.46 2.84 -16.64
CA GLU A 309 9.24 2.53 -15.24
C GLU A 309 7.73 2.64 -14.94
N VAL A 310 7.22 1.78 -14.04
CA VAL A 310 5.81 1.79 -13.63
C VAL A 310 5.72 1.91 -12.11
N ALA A 311 4.98 2.91 -11.65
CA ALA A 311 4.53 3.06 -10.28
C ALA A 311 3.05 2.65 -10.21
N LEU A 312 2.76 1.53 -9.55
CA LEU A 312 1.44 0.90 -9.58
C LEU A 312 0.70 1.08 -8.25
N ALA A 313 -0.49 1.67 -8.31
CA ALA A 313 -1.45 1.72 -7.20
C ALA A 313 -2.66 0.79 -7.41
N THR A 314 -2.89 0.35 -8.65
CA THR A 314 -4.04 -0.49 -9.02
C THR A 314 -3.69 -1.98 -8.87
N LYS A 315 -3.87 -2.50 -7.65
CA LYS A 315 -3.58 -3.90 -7.28
C LYS A 315 -4.23 -4.93 -8.20
N GLU A 316 -5.40 -4.61 -8.75
CA GLU A 316 -6.14 -5.46 -9.66
C GLU A 316 -5.30 -5.89 -10.89
N VAL A 317 -4.36 -5.07 -11.35
CA VAL A 317 -3.42 -5.41 -12.44
C VAL A 317 -2.54 -6.62 -12.08
N LEU A 318 -2.03 -6.67 -10.85
CA LEU A 318 -1.17 -7.76 -10.40
C LEU A 318 -1.99 -8.96 -9.89
N VAL A 319 -3.18 -8.74 -9.32
CA VAL A 319 -4.12 -9.82 -9.01
C VAL A 319 -4.48 -10.60 -10.28
N MET A 320 -4.95 -9.91 -11.33
CA MET A 320 -5.49 -10.56 -12.52
C MET A 320 -4.41 -11.17 -13.43
N ALA A 321 -3.24 -10.53 -13.52
CA ALA A 321 -2.24 -10.84 -14.56
C ALA A 321 -0.78 -10.78 -14.07
N GLY A 322 -0.53 -10.87 -12.75
CA GLY A 322 0.79 -10.62 -12.16
C GLY A 322 1.93 -11.43 -12.77
N ALA A 323 1.72 -12.68 -13.17
CA ALA A 323 2.72 -13.49 -13.86
C ALA A 323 3.13 -12.94 -15.24
N LEU A 324 2.20 -12.30 -15.97
CA LEU A 324 2.49 -11.64 -17.26
C LEU A 324 3.11 -10.26 -17.05
N VAL A 325 2.58 -9.50 -16.10
CA VAL A 325 3.05 -8.14 -15.77
C VAL A 325 4.50 -8.17 -15.26
N MET A 326 4.81 -9.02 -14.28
CA MET A 326 6.16 -9.14 -13.72
C MET A 326 7.16 -9.71 -14.75
N LYS A 327 6.71 -10.57 -15.67
CA LYS A 327 7.53 -11.05 -16.80
C LYS A 327 7.92 -9.94 -17.77
N LEU A 328 7.06 -8.94 -18.00
CA LEU A 328 7.39 -7.77 -18.80
C LEU A 328 8.22 -6.74 -18.04
N ALA A 329 7.99 -6.59 -16.73
CA ALA A 329 8.76 -5.68 -15.88
C ALA A 329 10.22 -6.11 -15.69
N GLY A 330 10.48 -7.42 -15.63
CA GLY A 330 11.83 -7.98 -15.56
C GLY A 330 12.66 -7.41 -14.41
N GLU A 331 13.93 -7.12 -14.66
CA GLU A 331 14.87 -6.59 -13.65
C GLU A 331 14.52 -5.17 -13.15
N LYS A 332 13.70 -4.40 -13.90
CA LYS A 332 13.21 -3.09 -13.42
C LYS A 332 12.14 -3.24 -12.33
N GLY A 333 11.41 -4.35 -12.36
CA GLY A 333 10.26 -4.60 -11.48
C GLY A 333 9.14 -3.57 -11.62
N ILE A 334 8.22 -3.60 -10.66
CA ILE A 334 7.17 -2.61 -10.46
C ILE A 334 7.49 -1.83 -9.18
N ARG A 335 7.26 -0.51 -9.17
CA ARG A 335 7.39 0.31 -7.97
C ARG A 335 6.03 0.36 -7.24
N PRO A 336 5.83 -0.33 -6.10
CA PRO A 336 4.54 -0.33 -5.41
C PRO A 336 4.19 1.02 -4.80
N VAL A 337 2.96 1.48 -5.06
CA VAL A 337 2.36 2.69 -4.48
C VAL A 337 1.35 2.35 -3.38
N ASP A 338 0.81 1.12 -3.35
CA ASP A 338 -0.03 0.68 -2.23
C ASP A 338 0.79 0.61 -0.93
N SER A 339 0.19 0.96 0.21
CA SER A 339 0.91 1.24 1.45
C SER A 339 1.66 0.03 1.97
N GLU A 340 0.99 -1.12 1.99
CA GLU A 340 1.46 -2.39 2.49
C GLU A 340 2.69 -2.90 1.71
N HIS A 341 2.62 -2.90 0.38
CA HIS A 341 3.73 -3.33 -0.47
C HIS A 341 4.85 -2.31 -0.56
N SER A 342 4.55 -1.00 -0.49
CA SER A 342 5.58 0.03 -0.43
C SER A 342 6.35 -0.02 0.90
N ALA A 343 5.69 -0.40 1.99
CA ALA A 343 6.32 -0.70 3.28
C ALA A 343 7.25 -1.93 3.21
N ILE A 344 6.76 -3.04 2.63
CA ILE A 344 7.57 -4.24 2.38
C ILE A 344 8.79 -3.93 1.51
N TRP A 345 8.59 -3.24 0.38
CA TRP A 345 9.65 -2.89 -0.56
C TRP A 345 10.75 -2.08 0.11
N GLN A 346 10.39 -1.08 0.93
CA GLN A 346 11.36 -0.30 1.72
C GLN A 346 12.11 -1.12 2.76
N CYS A 347 11.49 -2.16 3.36
CA CYS A 347 12.18 -3.07 4.28
C CYS A 347 13.19 -3.99 3.55
N LEU A 348 12.94 -4.29 2.27
CA LEU A 348 13.79 -5.10 1.40
C LEU A 348 14.95 -4.32 0.75
N TRP A 349 15.02 -2.99 0.91
CA TRP A 349 16.12 -2.21 0.33
C TRP A 349 17.49 -2.61 0.92
N GLY A 350 18.35 -3.16 0.06
CA GLY A 350 19.67 -3.67 0.44
C GLY A 350 19.69 -5.11 0.98
N GLU A 351 18.55 -5.82 0.97
CA GLU A 351 18.47 -7.21 1.40
C GLU A 351 18.53 -8.22 0.26
N GLU A 352 19.16 -9.36 0.53
CA GLU A 352 19.15 -10.50 -0.39
C GLU A 352 17.83 -11.26 -0.26
N ARG A 353 17.19 -11.61 -1.40
CA ARG A 353 15.89 -12.31 -1.39
C ARG A 353 15.91 -13.63 -0.61
N ALA A 354 17.07 -14.29 -0.53
CA ALA A 354 17.26 -15.53 0.25
C ALA A 354 17.20 -15.33 1.77
N ASN A 355 17.38 -14.10 2.28
CA ASN A 355 17.26 -13.79 3.71
C ASN A 355 15.79 -13.69 4.16
N VAL A 356 14.84 -13.53 3.21
CA VAL A 356 13.43 -13.23 3.50
C VAL A 356 12.66 -14.52 3.76
N ARG A 357 12.12 -14.65 4.99
CA ARG A 357 11.37 -15.82 5.46
C ARG A 357 9.87 -15.70 5.25
N ARG A 358 9.27 -14.55 5.62
CA ARG A 358 7.82 -14.32 5.54
C ARG A 358 7.50 -12.84 5.34
N LEU A 359 6.44 -12.55 4.60
CA LEU A 359 5.82 -11.22 4.53
C LEU A 359 4.61 -11.16 5.47
N ILE A 360 4.44 -10.04 6.15
CA ILE A 360 3.36 -9.79 7.10
C ILE A 360 2.62 -8.53 6.65
N VAL A 361 1.49 -8.74 6.00
CA VAL A 361 0.59 -7.68 5.48
C VAL A 361 -0.32 -7.24 6.62
N THR A 362 -0.21 -5.97 7.03
CA THR A 362 -1.05 -5.41 8.10
C THR A 362 -2.41 -4.95 7.59
N ALA A 363 -3.45 -5.05 8.42
CA ALA A 363 -4.82 -4.63 8.10
C ALA A 363 -5.38 -3.68 9.14
N SER A 364 -6.23 -2.72 8.75
CA SER A 364 -6.99 -1.88 9.70
C SER A 364 -8.07 -2.65 10.48
N GLY A 365 -8.50 -3.81 9.98
CA GLY A 365 -9.69 -4.53 10.45
C GLY A 365 -11.02 -3.96 9.93
N GLY A 366 -10.99 -2.84 9.18
CA GLY A 366 -12.19 -2.16 8.70
C GLY A 366 -13.12 -1.68 9.83
N PRO A 367 -14.38 -1.32 9.52
CA PRO A 367 -15.36 -0.92 10.53
C PRO A 367 -15.96 -2.07 11.36
N PHE A 368 -15.64 -3.35 11.07
CA PHE A 368 -16.38 -4.50 11.62
C PHE A 368 -15.55 -5.53 12.40
N TRP A 369 -14.23 -5.63 12.20
CA TRP A 369 -13.42 -6.60 12.95
C TRP A 369 -13.54 -6.42 14.48
N ALA A 370 -13.44 -5.18 14.96
CA ALA A 370 -13.54 -4.81 16.38
C ALA A 370 -14.98 -4.85 16.96
N ARG A 371 -15.94 -5.46 16.24
CA ARG A 371 -17.34 -5.65 16.64
C ARG A 371 -17.77 -7.10 16.40
N PRO A 372 -17.21 -8.10 17.12
CA PRO A 372 -17.51 -9.52 16.91
C PRO A 372 -18.99 -9.88 17.08
N GLU A 373 -19.72 -9.11 17.89
CA GLU A 373 -21.16 -9.24 18.14
C GLU A 373 -22.06 -8.75 16.99
N LEU A 374 -21.51 -8.02 16.02
CA LEU A 374 -22.27 -7.49 14.90
C LEU A 374 -22.56 -8.58 13.86
N ASP A 375 -23.85 -8.83 13.64
CA ASP A 375 -24.35 -9.57 12.49
C ASP A 375 -24.00 -8.85 11.18
N LEU A 376 -23.28 -9.55 10.30
CA LEU A 376 -22.83 -9.01 9.01
C LEU A 376 -23.93 -9.02 7.94
N ASP A 377 -25.03 -9.75 8.13
CA ASP A 377 -26.18 -9.70 7.22
C ASP A 377 -26.95 -8.38 7.34
N GLN A 378 -26.88 -7.73 8.51
CA GLN A 378 -27.59 -6.48 8.83
C GLN A 378 -26.75 -5.20 8.56
N VAL A 379 -25.54 -5.35 8.02
CA VAL A 379 -24.66 -4.22 7.70
C VAL A 379 -25.21 -3.37 6.57
N THR A 380 -25.36 -2.06 6.80
CA THR A 380 -25.78 -1.10 5.78
C THR A 380 -24.60 -0.53 4.99
N VAL A 381 -24.87 0.00 3.79
CA VAL A 381 -23.87 0.72 2.97
C VAL A 381 -23.21 1.86 3.74
N GLU A 382 -23.99 2.66 4.48
CA GLU A 382 -23.46 3.75 5.33
C GLU A 382 -22.48 3.23 6.39
N GLN A 383 -22.82 2.13 7.07
CA GLN A 383 -21.96 1.51 8.08
C GLN A 383 -20.66 0.95 7.48
N ALA A 384 -20.73 0.38 6.27
CA ALA A 384 -19.57 -0.14 5.56
C ALA A 384 -18.64 0.99 5.06
N LEU A 385 -19.21 2.12 4.64
CA LEU A 385 -18.46 3.29 4.16
C LEU A 385 -17.78 4.10 5.27
N ASN A 386 -18.18 3.94 6.53
CA ASN A 386 -17.61 4.64 7.69
C ASN A 386 -16.29 4.01 8.18
N HIS A 387 -15.21 4.13 7.39
CA HIS A 387 -13.93 3.49 7.70
C HIS A 387 -13.12 4.24 8.80
N PRO A 388 -12.66 3.56 9.87
CA PRO A 388 -12.16 4.23 11.09
C PRO A 388 -10.78 4.92 10.99
N ARG A 389 -9.99 4.70 9.94
CA ARG A 389 -8.59 5.20 9.83
C ARG A 389 -8.22 5.91 8.53
N TRP A 390 -9.05 5.83 7.48
CA TRP A 390 -8.67 6.19 6.11
C TRP A 390 -9.87 6.77 5.36
N SER A 391 -9.66 7.84 4.58
CA SER A 391 -10.64 8.38 3.63
C SER A 391 -10.34 7.84 2.23
N MET A 392 -11.23 6.99 1.70
CA MET A 392 -10.99 6.21 0.48
C MET A 392 -12.24 6.17 -0.42
N GLY A 393 -12.11 5.62 -1.63
CA GLY A 393 -13.24 5.44 -2.54
C GLY A 393 -14.16 4.27 -2.12
N PRO A 394 -15.47 4.28 -2.46
CA PRO A 394 -16.44 3.30 -1.98
C PRO A 394 -16.01 1.83 -2.10
N LYS A 395 -15.54 1.40 -3.29
CA LYS A 395 -15.12 0.01 -3.56
C LYS A 395 -14.03 -0.47 -2.59
N VAL A 396 -12.92 0.27 -2.47
CA VAL A 396 -11.81 -0.10 -1.57
C VAL A 396 -12.18 0.02 -0.09
N THR A 397 -13.14 0.88 0.26
CA THR A 397 -13.71 0.94 1.61
C THR A 397 -14.52 -0.31 1.94
N VAL A 398 -15.39 -0.77 1.04
CA VAL A 398 -16.14 -2.04 1.23
C VAL A 398 -15.20 -3.25 1.21
N ASP A 399 -14.21 -3.29 0.29
CA ASP A 399 -13.15 -4.31 0.30
C ASP A 399 -12.37 -4.33 1.63
N SER A 400 -12.19 -3.18 2.28
CA SER A 400 -11.55 -3.09 3.60
C SER A 400 -12.46 -3.51 4.75
N ALA A 401 -13.78 -3.49 4.54
CA ALA A 401 -14.77 -3.97 5.50
C ALA A 401 -15.00 -5.50 5.39
N THR A 402 -14.97 -6.06 4.18
CA THR A 402 -14.99 -7.53 3.94
C THR A 402 -13.60 -8.18 4.14
N LEU A 403 -12.56 -7.36 4.30
CA LEU A 403 -11.14 -7.72 4.21
C LEU A 403 -10.71 -8.37 2.87
N MET A 404 -11.54 -8.28 1.82
CA MET A 404 -11.12 -8.63 0.46
C MET A 404 -9.95 -7.77 -0.02
N ASN A 405 -9.80 -6.52 0.47
CA ASN A 405 -8.65 -5.68 0.17
C ASN A 405 -7.33 -6.39 0.53
N LYS A 406 -7.28 -7.02 1.72
CA LYS A 406 -6.13 -7.84 2.16
C LYS A 406 -6.00 -9.13 1.34
N GLY A 407 -7.11 -9.72 0.92
CA GLY A 407 -7.13 -10.86 0.00
C GLY A 407 -6.46 -10.54 -1.34
N LEU A 408 -6.78 -9.41 -1.95
CA LEU A 408 -6.14 -8.93 -3.18
C LEU A 408 -4.64 -8.62 -2.94
N GLU A 409 -4.31 -7.99 -1.82
CA GLU A 409 -2.93 -7.62 -1.47
C GLU A 409 -1.98 -8.80 -1.26
N ILE A 410 -2.44 -9.97 -0.76
CA ILE A 410 -1.56 -11.15 -0.66
C ILE A 410 -1.20 -11.73 -2.03
N ILE A 411 -2.06 -11.60 -3.04
CA ILE A 411 -1.79 -12.01 -4.43
C ILE A 411 -0.80 -11.04 -5.08
N GLU A 412 -0.99 -9.74 -4.85
CA GLU A 412 -0.04 -8.72 -5.29
C GLU A 412 1.34 -8.88 -4.63
N ALA A 413 1.40 -9.16 -3.31
CA ALA A 413 2.65 -9.40 -2.60
C ALA A 413 3.37 -10.66 -3.09
N HIS A 414 2.62 -11.72 -3.43
CA HIS A 414 3.16 -12.93 -4.07
C HIS A 414 3.87 -12.58 -5.40
N HIS A 415 3.25 -11.76 -6.25
CA HIS A 415 3.82 -11.39 -7.53
C HIS A 415 4.96 -10.37 -7.43
N LEU A 416 4.85 -9.33 -6.59
CA LEU A 416 5.87 -8.29 -6.44
C LEU A 416 7.19 -8.83 -5.86
N PHE A 417 7.12 -9.72 -4.88
CA PHE A 417 8.29 -10.14 -4.08
C PHE A 417 8.68 -11.61 -4.28
N GLY A 418 7.88 -12.38 -5.02
CA GLY A 418 8.17 -13.77 -5.35
C GLY A 418 8.25 -14.69 -4.12
N LEU A 419 7.50 -14.40 -3.06
CA LEU A 419 7.27 -15.36 -1.96
C LEU A 419 6.11 -16.29 -2.32
N PRO A 420 6.16 -17.59 -1.96
CA PRO A 420 5.00 -18.46 -2.08
C PRO A 420 3.90 -18.00 -1.11
N LEU A 421 2.63 -18.28 -1.45
CA LEU A 421 1.45 -17.73 -0.75
C LEU A 421 1.34 -18.12 0.73
N ASP A 422 1.92 -19.24 1.13
CA ASP A 422 2.01 -19.70 2.53
C ASP A 422 3.01 -18.88 3.36
N ALA A 423 4.02 -18.29 2.71
CA ALA A 423 4.96 -17.35 3.32
C ALA A 423 4.45 -15.89 3.32
N ILE A 424 3.14 -15.66 3.15
CA ILE A 424 2.49 -14.35 3.19
C ILE A 424 1.28 -14.40 4.12
N SER A 425 1.43 -13.83 5.32
CA SER A 425 0.38 -13.80 6.36
C SER A 425 -0.23 -12.41 6.50
N VAL A 426 -1.51 -12.35 6.91
CA VAL A 426 -2.20 -11.11 7.28
C VAL A 426 -2.29 -11.01 8.80
N CYS A 427 -2.13 -9.81 9.37
CA CYS A 427 -2.47 -9.53 10.78
C CYS A 427 -3.22 -8.20 10.91
N ILE A 428 -4.08 -8.10 11.92
CA ILE A 428 -4.82 -6.86 12.19
C ILE A 428 -3.95 -5.93 13.04
N HIS A 429 -3.72 -4.73 12.53
CA HIS A 429 -3.02 -3.62 13.17
C HIS A 429 -3.93 -2.37 13.13
N PRO A 430 -4.87 -2.22 14.08
CA PRO A 430 -5.97 -1.25 13.99
C PRO A 430 -5.49 0.21 14.07
N GLN A 431 -4.27 0.45 14.54
CA GLN A 431 -3.66 1.79 14.53
C GLN A 431 -3.25 2.21 13.10
N SER A 432 -2.96 1.28 12.19
CA SER A 432 -2.49 1.57 10.82
C SER A 432 -1.30 2.54 10.77
N VAL A 433 -0.32 2.30 11.66
CA VAL A 433 0.93 3.07 11.79
C VAL A 433 2.13 2.23 11.33
N VAL A 434 2.11 0.93 11.63
CA VAL A 434 2.96 -0.06 10.94
C VAL A 434 2.24 -0.44 9.65
N HIS A 435 2.86 -0.15 8.51
CA HIS A 435 2.21 -0.34 7.21
C HIS A 435 2.44 -1.73 6.61
N SER A 436 3.50 -2.44 7.01
CA SER A 436 3.69 -3.90 6.91
C SER A 436 5.05 -4.30 7.50
N LEU A 437 5.30 -5.60 7.66
CA LEU A 437 6.55 -6.15 8.17
C LEU A 437 7.14 -7.24 7.25
N VAL A 438 8.46 -7.43 7.38
CA VAL A 438 9.24 -8.49 6.72
C VAL A 438 10.00 -9.27 7.80
N GLU A 439 9.78 -10.58 7.84
CA GLU A 439 10.47 -11.53 8.72
C GLU A 439 11.65 -12.15 7.98
N PHE A 440 12.81 -12.22 8.63
CA PHE A 440 14.05 -12.75 8.07
C PHE A 440 14.40 -14.12 8.66
N VAL A 441 15.28 -14.86 7.98
CA VAL A 441 15.68 -16.23 8.35
C VAL A 441 16.43 -16.32 9.69
N ASP A 442 16.96 -15.21 10.20
CA ASP A 442 17.57 -15.08 11.53
C ASP A 442 16.55 -14.82 12.66
N GLY A 443 15.26 -14.67 12.33
CA GLY A 443 14.19 -14.34 13.26
C GLY A 443 14.02 -12.84 13.53
N SER A 444 14.78 -11.97 12.85
CA SER A 444 14.56 -10.52 12.91
C SER A 444 13.34 -10.08 12.10
N LEU A 445 12.77 -8.93 12.50
CA LEU A 445 11.68 -8.26 11.80
C LEU A 445 12.13 -6.85 11.41
N LYS A 446 11.91 -6.49 10.14
CA LYS A 446 11.86 -5.08 9.73
C LYS A 446 10.42 -4.65 9.52
N ALA A 447 10.13 -3.41 9.82
CA ALA A 447 8.82 -2.80 9.63
C ALA A 447 9.01 -1.37 9.12
N GLN A 448 8.11 -0.91 8.24
CA GLN A 448 8.04 0.51 7.87
C GLN A 448 6.88 1.15 8.64
N LEU A 449 7.20 2.20 9.39
CA LEU A 449 6.26 2.95 10.21
C LEU A 449 6.05 4.36 9.66
N GLY A 450 4.83 4.88 9.77
CA GLY A 450 4.50 6.24 9.37
C GLY A 450 3.07 6.62 9.69
N ARG A 451 2.68 7.85 9.31
CA ARG A 451 1.27 8.25 9.28
C ARG A 451 0.53 7.48 8.16
N PRO A 452 -0.78 7.21 8.29
CA PRO A 452 -1.61 6.76 7.18
C PRO A 452 -1.79 7.91 6.16
N ASP A 453 -0.82 8.04 5.24
CA ASP A 453 -0.70 9.16 4.31
C ASP A 453 -0.06 8.69 2.99
N MET A 454 -0.88 8.54 1.94
CA MET A 454 -0.44 7.95 0.66
C MET A 454 0.60 8.80 -0.09
N ARG A 455 0.80 10.07 0.29
CA ARG A 455 1.92 10.87 -0.26
C ARG A 455 3.29 10.28 0.10
N LEU A 456 3.40 9.46 1.14
CA LEU A 456 4.65 8.74 1.47
C LEU A 456 4.99 7.62 0.45
N PRO A 457 4.16 6.58 0.24
CA PRO A 457 4.47 5.53 -0.74
C PRO A 457 4.49 6.06 -2.18
N ILE A 458 3.66 7.06 -2.52
CA ILE A 458 3.79 7.79 -3.80
C ILE A 458 5.18 8.42 -3.93
N ALA A 459 5.62 9.24 -2.96
CA ALA A 459 6.93 9.88 -3.01
C ALA A 459 8.09 8.87 -3.08
N VAL A 460 7.97 7.72 -2.42
CA VAL A 460 8.93 6.61 -2.51
C VAL A 460 8.96 6.03 -3.93
N ALA A 461 7.81 5.73 -4.53
CA ALA A 461 7.74 5.20 -5.90
C ALA A 461 8.22 6.20 -6.96
N LEU A 462 7.98 7.50 -6.80
CA LEU A 462 8.48 8.51 -7.75
C LEU A 462 10.00 8.74 -7.61
N ALA A 463 10.53 8.74 -6.38
CA ALA A 463 11.88 9.20 -6.08
C ALA A 463 12.97 8.12 -6.02
N TYR A 464 12.59 6.83 -5.96
CA TYR A 464 13.50 5.70 -5.82
C TYR A 464 14.69 5.76 -6.80
N PRO A 465 15.94 5.52 -6.35
CA PRO A 465 16.34 5.02 -5.02
C PRO A 465 16.52 6.11 -3.93
N ASP A 466 16.19 7.38 -4.22
CA ASP A 466 16.29 8.47 -3.25
C ASP A 466 15.00 8.64 -2.42
N ARG A 467 15.06 9.49 -1.39
CA ARG A 467 13.89 9.93 -0.61
C ARG A 467 13.69 11.44 -0.77
N LEU A 468 12.44 11.87 -0.93
CA LEU A 468 12.10 13.30 -1.00
C LEU A 468 12.07 13.91 0.42
N PRO A 469 12.67 15.08 0.64
CA PRO A 469 12.50 15.81 1.90
C PRO A 469 11.05 16.31 2.02
N GLY A 470 10.44 16.15 3.20
CA GLY A 470 9.14 16.75 3.50
C GLY A 470 7.92 16.17 2.77
N ALA A 471 8.01 14.97 2.16
CA ALA A 471 6.90 14.32 1.47
C ALA A 471 5.63 14.17 2.34
N VAL A 472 5.82 13.86 3.62
CA VAL A 472 4.79 13.82 4.67
C VAL A 472 5.34 14.44 5.96
N PRO A 473 4.48 14.95 6.87
CA PRO A 473 4.91 15.36 8.21
C PRO A 473 5.52 14.18 8.98
N PRO A 474 6.61 14.37 9.74
CA PRO A 474 7.25 13.29 10.49
C PRO A 474 6.28 12.67 11.51
N THR A 475 6.46 11.38 11.78
CA THR A 475 5.76 10.69 12.88
C THR A 475 6.59 10.84 14.15
N SER A 476 5.98 11.30 15.24
CA SER A 476 6.64 11.41 16.55
C SER A 476 6.62 10.08 17.29
N ILE A 477 7.59 9.84 18.17
CA ILE A 477 7.63 8.63 19.01
C ILE A 477 6.40 8.55 19.93
N SER A 478 5.85 9.69 20.34
CA SER A 478 4.58 9.80 21.08
C SER A 478 3.36 9.29 20.30
N GLU A 479 3.38 9.28 18.97
CA GLU A 479 2.30 8.71 18.14
C GLU A 479 2.47 7.19 17.93
N LEU A 480 3.53 6.58 18.49
CA LEU A 480 3.82 5.13 18.42
C LEU A 480 3.46 4.38 19.72
N SER A 481 2.82 5.02 20.70
CA SER A 481 2.42 4.35 21.94
C SER A 481 1.18 3.47 21.72
N GLY A 482 1.22 2.20 22.10
CA GLY A 482 0.08 1.30 21.98
C GLY A 482 -0.16 0.77 20.57
N LEU A 483 0.91 0.34 19.88
CA LEU A 483 0.78 -0.47 18.66
C LEU A 483 0.34 -1.89 19.04
N GLU A 484 -0.75 -2.35 18.46
CA GLU A 484 -1.29 -3.70 18.70
C GLU A 484 -1.23 -4.54 17.42
N PHE A 485 -1.13 -5.86 17.59
CA PHE A 485 -1.19 -6.82 16.51
C PHE A 485 -2.05 -8.00 16.95
N HIS A 486 -3.05 -8.34 16.15
CA HIS A 486 -4.00 -9.43 16.40
C HIS A 486 -4.07 -10.35 15.19
N ASP A 487 -4.38 -11.63 15.42
CA ASP A 487 -4.58 -12.59 14.34
C ASP A 487 -5.89 -12.30 13.57
N LEU A 488 -5.94 -12.75 12.31
CA LEU A 488 -7.13 -12.66 11.47
C LEU A 488 -8.07 -13.83 11.73
N ASP A 489 -9.33 -13.53 12.05
CA ASP A 489 -10.41 -14.52 12.01
C ASP A 489 -10.85 -14.77 10.55
N GLU A 490 -10.18 -15.72 9.88
CA GLU A 490 -10.56 -16.19 8.53
C GLU A 490 -11.89 -16.98 8.51
N THR A 491 -12.52 -17.25 9.67
CA THR A 491 -13.89 -17.80 9.74
C THR A 491 -14.93 -16.70 9.52
N ARG A 492 -14.77 -15.56 10.22
CA ARG A 492 -15.65 -14.39 10.08
C ARG A 492 -15.33 -13.54 8.85
N PHE A 493 -14.09 -13.54 8.40
CA PHE A 493 -13.63 -12.81 7.20
C PHE A 493 -12.94 -13.75 6.19
N PRO A 494 -13.71 -14.64 5.52
CA PRO A 494 -13.15 -15.67 4.62
C PRO A 494 -12.45 -15.15 3.37
N SER A 495 -12.54 -13.85 3.07
CA SER A 495 -11.98 -13.22 1.87
C SER A 495 -10.48 -13.46 1.66
N VAL A 496 -9.68 -13.51 2.74
CA VAL A 496 -8.22 -13.75 2.66
C VAL A 496 -7.93 -15.22 2.32
N ARG A 497 -8.65 -16.16 2.93
CA ARG A 497 -8.61 -17.60 2.57
C ARG A 497 -9.00 -17.79 1.10
N LEU A 498 -10.13 -17.21 0.69
CA LEU A 498 -10.67 -17.34 -0.66
C LEU A 498 -9.72 -16.79 -1.73
N ALA A 499 -9.09 -15.64 -1.49
CA ALA A 499 -8.09 -15.08 -2.37
C ALA A 499 -6.83 -15.96 -2.48
N ARG A 500 -6.38 -16.54 -1.35
CA ARG A 500 -5.27 -17.50 -1.31
C ARG A 500 -5.58 -18.76 -2.11
N GLU A 501 -6.80 -19.29 -2.00
CA GLU A 501 -7.28 -20.43 -2.80
C GLU A 501 -7.36 -20.10 -4.29
N ALA A 502 -7.89 -18.93 -4.68
CA ALA A 502 -7.97 -18.48 -6.06
C ALA A 502 -6.57 -18.33 -6.69
N ALA A 503 -5.62 -17.74 -5.97
CA ALA A 503 -4.23 -17.61 -6.43
C ALA A 503 -3.50 -18.97 -6.50
N ALA A 504 -3.76 -19.89 -5.56
CA ALA A 504 -3.19 -21.24 -5.60
C ALA A 504 -3.74 -22.10 -6.76
N LYS A 505 -5.01 -21.89 -7.17
CA LYS A 505 -5.58 -22.50 -8.39
C LYS A 505 -4.97 -21.92 -9.67
N GLY A 506 -4.60 -20.64 -9.67
CA GLY A 506 -3.98 -19.95 -10.81
C GLY A 506 -4.90 -19.86 -12.04
N GLY A 507 -4.31 -19.69 -13.23
CA GLY A 507 -5.06 -19.42 -14.46
C GLY A 507 -5.90 -18.14 -14.33
N GLY A 508 -7.15 -18.19 -14.76
CA GLY A 508 -8.11 -17.09 -14.65
C GLY A 508 -8.76 -16.93 -13.27
N HIS A 509 -8.53 -17.82 -12.29
CA HIS A 509 -9.20 -17.75 -10.98
C HIS A 509 -8.98 -16.41 -10.23
N PRO A 510 -7.77 -15.80 -10.22
CA PRO A 510 -7.58 -14.46 -9.65
C PRO A 510 -8.35 -13.35 -10.39
N ALA A 511 -8.56 -13.50 -11.70
CA ALA A 511 -9.39 -12.59 -12.48
C ALA A 511 -10.88 -12.73 -12.14
N VAL A 512 -11.35 -13.97 -11.97
CA VAL A 512 -12.72 -14.26 -11.47
C VAL A 512 -12.92 -13.70 -10.07
N LEU A 513 -11.97 -13.90 -9.15
CA LEU A 513 -11.99 -13.34 -7.80
C LEU A 513 -12.20 -11.82 -7.83
N ASN A 514 -11.36 -11.10 -8.59
CA ASN A 514 -11.45 -9.64 -8.68
C ASN A 514 -12.76 -9.18 -9.35
N ALA A 515 -13.10 -9.74 -10.50
CA ALA A 515 -14.24 -9.31 -11.30
C ALA A 515 -15.58 -9.60 -10.60
N ALA A 516 -15.72 -10.78 -9.98
CA ALA A 516 -16.91 -11.10 -9.18
C ALA A 516 -17.03 -10.17 -7.96
N ASN A 517 -15.91 -9.83 -7.31
CA ASN A 517 -15.92 -8.91 -6.17
C ASN A 517 -16.27 -7.47 -6.60
N GLU A 518 -15.77 -6.99 -7.74
CA GLU A 518 -16.15 -5.67 -8.27
C GLU A 518 -17.66 -5.57 -8.52
N GLU A 519 -18.29 -6.56 -9.16
CA GLU A 519 -19.75 -6.54 -9.39
C GLU A 519 -20.55 -6.71 -8.09
N ALA A 520 -20.14 -7.61 -7.19
CA ALA A 520 -20.85 -7.85 -5.94
C ALA A 520 -20.75 -6.66 -4.96
N VAL A 521 -19.60 -5.97 -4.92
CA VAL A 521 -19.46 -4.71 -4.18
C VAL A 521 -20.33 -3.61 -4.79
N ASN A 522 -20.43 -3.52 -6.12
CA ASN A 522 -21.33 -2.56 -6.77
C ASN A 522 -22.81 -2.86 -6.44
N ALA A 523 -23.23 -4.13 -6.46
CA ALA A 523 -24.58 -4.54 -6.09
C ALA A 523 -24.91 -4.24 -4.63
N PHE A 524 -23.97 -4.45 -3.70
CA PHE A 524 -24.14 -4.05 -2.30
C PHE A 524 -24.25 -2.52 -2.16
N LEU A 525 -23.40 -1.75 -2.85
CA LEU A 525 -23.46 -0.28 -2.86
C LEU A 525 -24.76 0.26 -3.46
N ALA A 526 -25.39 -0.48 -4.37
CA ALA A 526 -26.72 -0.19 -4.93
C ALA A 526 -27.89 -0.67 -4.02
N GLY A 527 -27.61 -1.44 -2.96
CA GLY A 527 -28.61 -2.01 -2.07
C GLY A 527 -29.32 -3.26 -2.62
N GLU A 528 -28.78 -3.89 -3.66
CA GLU A 528 -29.37 -5.07 -4.32
C GLU A 528 -29.05 -6.39 -3.58
N ILE A 529 -27.92 -6.48 -2.88
CA ILE A 529 -27.51 -7.64 -2.07
C ILE A 529 -27.08 -7.21 -0.65
N PRO A 530 -27.24 -8.06 0.38
CA PRO A 530 -26.68 -7.82 1.71
C PRO A 530 -25.14 -7.89 1.71
N PHE A 531 -24.51 -7.33 2.73
CA PHE A 531 -23.05 -7.27 2.85
C PHE A 531 -22.35 -8.65 2.86
N SER A 532 -22.94 -9.64 3.54
CA SER A 532 -22.49 -11.05 3.49
C SER A 532 -22.69 -11.71 2.11
N GLY A 533 -23.62 -11.18 1.31
CA GLY A 533 -23.84 -11.58 -0.08
C GLY A 533 -22.60 -11.34 -0.95
N ILE A 534 -21.77 -10.34 -0.63
CA ILE A 534 -20.56 -9.99 -1.41
C ILE A 534 -19.62 -11.19 -1.53
N VAL A 535 -19.09 -11.67 -0.41
CA VAL A 535 -18.12 -12.78 -0.44
C VAL A 535 -18.77 -14.07 -0.92
N SER A 536 -20.05 -14.26 -0.58
CA SER A 536 -20.86 -15.41 -1.06
C SER A 536 -20.98 -15.44 -2.59
N ALA A 537 -21.13 -14.30 -3.27
CA ALA A 537 -21.17 -14.21 -4.72
C ALA A 537 -19.81 -14.54 -5.36
N VAL A 538 -18.72 -14.11 -4.72
CA VAL A 538 -17.34 -14.43 -5.14
C VAL A 538 -17.05 -15.93 -4.98
N GLU A 539 -17.48 -16.56 -3.88
CA GLU A 539 -17.39 -18.02 -3.69
C GLU A 539 -18.21 -18.78 -4.75
N ARG A 540 -19.44 -18.34 -5.06
CA ARG A 540 -20.24 -18.92 -6.16
C ARG A 540 -19.52 -18.84 -7.51
N ALA A 541 -19.00 -17.66 -7.87
CA ALA A 541 -18.30 -17.45 -9.14
C ALA A 541 -17.02 -18.31 -9.25
N LEU A 542 -16.22 -18.40 -8.19
CA LEU A 542 -15.01 -19.23 -8.13
C LEU A 542 -15.30 -20.74 -8.08
N GLY A 543 -16.50 -21.14 -7.65
CA GLY A 543 -16.97 -22.53 -7.71
C GLY A 543 -17.53 -22.93 -9.08
N ALA A 544 -18.12 -21.99 -9.82
CA ALA A 544 -18.74 -22.23 -11.13
C ALA A 544 -17.81 -22.00 -12.33
N PHE A 545 -16.63 -21.40 -12.14
CA PHE A 545 -15.69 -21.10 -13.23
C PHE A 545 -15.17 -22.39 -13.90
N PRO A 546 -15.35 -22.57 -15.22
CA PRO A 546 -14.98 -23.82 -15.91
C PRO A 546 -13.47 -24.03 -16.08
N GLY A 547 -12.63 -23.03 -15.80
CA GLY A 547 -11.18 -23.12 -15.85
C GLY A 547 -10.56 -22.83 -17.22
N CYS A 548 -10.12 -21.59 -17.43
CA CYS A 548 -9.18 -21.20 -18.49
C CYS A 548 -8.07 -20.30 -17.90
N GLY A 549 -7.06 -19.92 -18.69
CA GLY A 549 -6.07 -18.91 -18.29
C GLY A 549 -4.61 -19.30 -18.54
N GLY A 550 -3.82 -18.29 -18.92
CA GLY A 550 -2.38 -18.39 -19.19
C GLY A 550 -1.93 -17.30 -20.16
N THR A 551 -2.80 -16.92 -21.08
CA THR A 551 -2.67 -15.73 -21.93
C THR A 551 -3.44 -14.53 -21.37
N LEU A 552 -3.11 -13.33 -21.88
CA LEU A 552 -3.84 -12.09 -21.56
C LEU A 552 -5.30 -12.15 -22.02
N GLU A 553 -5.58 -12.82 -23.13
CA GLU A 553 -6.93 -12.93 -23.69
C GLU A 553 -7.83 -13.77 -22.78
N GLU A 554 -7.37 -14.96 -22.35
CA GLU A 554 -8.13 -15.82 -21.42
C GLU A 554 -8.37 -15.14 -20.06
N ILE A 555 -7.44 -14.31 -19.58
CA ILE A 555 -7.59 -13.53 -18.34
C ILE A 555 -8.72 -12.49 -18.48
N LEU A 556 -8.82 -11.81 -19.63
CA LEU A 556 -9.90 -10.86 -19.93
C LEU A 556 -11.23 -11.57 -20.20
N GLN A 557 -11.20 -12.77 -20.81
CA GLN A 557 -12.38 -13.63 -20.94
C GLN A 557 -12.88 -14.11 -19.57
N ALA A 558 -11.99 -14.45 -18.63
CA ALA A 558 -12.35 -14.85 -17.27
C ALA A 558 -12.97 -13.71 -16.44
N ASP A 559 -12.44 -12.48 -16.57
CA ASP A 559 -13.07 -11.27 -16.00
C ASP A 559 -14.49 -11.07 -16.57
N SER A 560 -14.64 -11.04 -17.89
CA SER A 560 -15.92 -10.84 -18.58
C SER A 560 -16.96 -11.94 -18.25
N TRP A 561 -16.52 -13.20 -18.18
CA TRP A 561 -17.32 -14.33 -17.72
C TRP A 561 -17.82 -14.12 -16.29
N ALA A 562 -16.93 -13.74 -15.37
CA ALA A 562 -17.27 -13.58 -13.96
C ALA A 562 -18.28 -12.44 -13.74
N ARG A 563 -18.13 -11.32 -14.45
CA ARG A 563 -19.10 -10.22 -14.41
C ARG A 563 -20.46 -10.65 -14.94
N SER A 564 -20.48 -11.41 -16.03
CA SER A 564 -21.69 -11.95 -16.62
C SER A 564 -22.39 -12.94 -15.68
N TYR A 565 -21.61 -13.80 -15.01
CA TYR A 565 -22.10 -14.80 -14.06
C TYR A 565 -22.77 -14.16 -12.84
N VAL A 566 -22.10 -13.22 -12.15
CA VAL A 566 -22.67 -12.55 -10.96
C VAL A 566 -23.96 -11.80 -11.32
N ARG A 567 -23.96 -11.04 -12.41
CA ARG A 567 -25.17 -10.31 -12.87
C ARG A 567 -26.35 -11.24 -13.20
N GLN A 568 -26.10 -12.44 -13.71
CA GLN A 568 -27.14 -13.41 -14.03
C GLN A 568 -27.66 -14.19 -12.81
N GLN A 569 -26.80 -14.51 -11.84
CA GLN A 569 -27.21 -15.29 -10.66
C GLN A 569 -27.96 -14.45 -9.62
N ASP A 570 -27.49 -13.23 -9.35
CA ASP A 570 -27.97 -12.44 -8.22
C ASP A 570 -29.10 -11.46 -8.62
N GLY A 571 -29.57 -11.51 -9.87
CA GLY A 571 -30.68 -10.68 -10.37
C GLY A 571 -30.37 -9.19 -10.57
N ILE A 572 -29.11 -8.80 -10.32
CA ILE A 572 -28.53 -7.46 -10.48
C ILE A 572 -28.91 -6.88 -11.84
N ARG A 573 -29.53 -5.70 -11.85
CA ARG A 573 -29.88 -5.04 -13.10
C ARG A 573 -28.62 -4.47 -13.75
N PRO A 574 -28.48 -4.52 -15.09
CA PRO A 574 -27.38 -3.82 -15.75
C PRO A 574 -27.49 -2.32 -15.47
N VAL A 575 -26.44 -1.73 -14.91
CA VAL A 575 -26.28 -0.28 -14.81
C VAL A 575 -26.25 0.28 -16.23
N GLY A 576 -27.20 1.18 -16.54
CA GLY A 576 -27.36 1.83 -17.84
C GLY A 576 -26.59 3.14 -17.97
#